data_AF-A0A954WES6-F1
#
_entry.id   AF-A0A954WES6-F1
#
_cell.length_a   1.000
_cell.length_b   1.000
_cell.length_c   1.000
_cell.angle_alpha   90.00
_cell.angle_beta   90.00
_cell.angle_gamma   90.00
#
_symmetry.space_group_name_H-M   'P 1'
#
loop_
_entity.id
_entity.type
_entity.pdbx_description
1 polymer ?
#
loop_
_entity_poly.entity_id
_entity_poly.type
_entity_poly.pdbx_seq_one_letter_code
_entity_poly.pdbx_strand_id
1 'polypeptide(L)'
;MTAASFGPSKLLADDKASGRVLAVLQGHSHQNSLNEIGGIHYCTLVAMVEGSGAENNGYSVMNIEANSTIHITGFRKQTSYDWDR
;
A
#
# COMPACT_ATOMS: atom_id res chain seq x y z
N MET A 1 4.92 -7.97 23.56
CA MET A 1 5.42 -7.60 22.21
C MET A 1 5.16 -6.13 22.02
N THR A 2 6.21 -5.30 21.98
CA THR A 2 6.07 -3.88 21.70
C THR A 2 6.11 -3.71 20.19
N ALA A 3 5.00 -3.30 19.57
CA ALA A 3 5.02 -2.90 18.17
C ALA A 3 5.89 -1.63 18.05
N ALA A 4 6.99 -1.71 17.31
CA ALA A 4 7.78 -0.53 16.99
C ALA A 4 6.96 0.35 16.03
N SER A 5 6.46 1.48 16.51
CA SER A 5 5.86 2.51 15.67
C SER A 5 6.98 3.23 14.91
N PHE A 6 7.18 2.89 13.64
CA PHE A 6 8.02 3.71 12.75
C PHE A 6 7.21 4.93 12.33
N GLY A 7 7.63 6.12 12.79
CA GLY A 7 7.02 7.38 12.37
C GLY A 7 7.27 7.63 10.88
N PRO A 8 6.28 8.18 10.13
CA PRO A 8 6.36 8.33 8.68
C PRO A 8 7.60 9.13 8.23
N SER A 9 8.08 10.08 9.03
CA SER A 9 9.19 10.98 8.67
C SER A 9 10.54 10.30 8.42
N LYS A 10 10.84 9.17 9.07
CA LYS A 10 12.13 8.50 8.91
C LYS A 10 12.18 7.62 7.65
N LEU A 11 11.12 6.86 7.40
CA LEU A 11 10.98 6.05 6.18
C LEU A 11 10.97 6.94 4.92
N LEU A 12 10.23 8.05 4.99
CA LEU A 12 10.14 9.04 3.91
C LEU A 12 11.48 9.65 3.50
N ALA A 13 12.41 9.81 4.44
CA ALA A 13 13.74 10.38 4.17
C ALA A 13 14.68 9.34 3.53
N ASP A 14 14.67 8.11 4.04
CA ASP A 14 15.54 7.02 3.57
C ASP A 14 15.09 6.50 2.18
N ASP A 15 13.78 6.37 1.95
CA ASP A 15 13.23 5.84 0.70
C ASP A 15 13.50 6.79 -0.47
N LYS A 16 13.25 8.10 -0.29
CA LYS A 16 13.51 9.15 -1.29
C LYS A 16 15.00 9.25 -1.64
N ALA A 17 15.87 9.20 -0.63
CA ALA A 17 17.30 9.35 -0.83
C ALA A 17 17.92 8.16 -1.57
N SER A 18 17.32 6.97 -1.46
CA SER A 18 17.86 5.76 -2.09
C SER A 18 17.59 5.66 -3.59
N GLY A 19 16.47 6.22 -4.08
CA GLY A 19 15.96 6.01 -5.44
C GLY A 19 15.60 4.56 -5.77
N ARG A 20 15.59 3.66 -4.76
CA ARG A 20 15.41 2.21 -4.92
C ARG A 20 14.01 1.72 -4.59
N VAL A 21 13.17 2.60 -4.02
CA VAL A 21 11.83 2.26 -3.56
C VAL A 21 10.81 2.73 -4.60
N LEU A 22 10.01 1.79 -5.12
CA LEU A 22 8.97 2.05 -6.12
C LEU A 22 7.62 2.38 -5.47
N ALA A 23 7.26 1.67 -4.42
CA ALA A 23 6.03 1.88 -3.65
C ALA A 23 6.18 1.31 -2.23
N VAL A 24 5.39 1.85 -1.30
CA VAL A 24 5.25 1.37 0.08
C VAL A 24 3.82 0.89 0.27
N LEU A 25 3.66 -0.39 0.59
CA LEU A 25 2.39 -1.01 0.94
C LEU A 25 2.31 -1.09 2.46
N GLN A 26 1.32 -0.45 3.05
CA GLN A 26 1.11 -0.45 4.49
C GLN A 26 -0.29 -0.98 4.83
N GLY A 27 -0.39 -1.70 5.95
CA GLY A 27 -1.67 -2.08 6.54
C GLY A 27 -1.97 -1.25 7.79
N HIS A 28 -2.66 -1.85 8.76
CA HIS A 28 -2.97 -1.29 10.09
C HIS A 28 -4.01 -0.15 10.11
N SER A 29 -4.10 0.66 9.05
CA SER A 29 -5.18 1.62 8.83
C SER A 29 -6.21 1.05 7.86
N HIS A 30 -7.50 1.27 8.14
CA HIS A 30 -8.62 0.72 7.36
C HIS A 30 -9.06 1.67 6.23
N GLN A 31 -8.24 2.68 5.92
CA GLN A 31 -8.65 3.81 5.09
C GLN A 31 -8.72 3.54 3.59
N ASN A 32 -8.09 2.45 3.10
CA ASN A 32 -8.07 2.13 1.67
C ASN A 32 -7.63 3.32 0.82
N SER A 33 -6.39 3.76 1.03
CA SER A 33 -5.91 5.04 0.51
C SER A 33 -4.66 4.87 -0.35
N LEU A 34 -4.51 5.76 -1.31
CA LEU A 34 -3.31 5.90 -2.12
C LEU A 34 -2.86 7.35 -2.04
N ASN A 35 -1.60 7.56 -1.70
CA ASN A 35 -0.98 8.88 -1.65
C ASN A 35 0.40 8.82 -2.30
N GLU A 36 0.79 9.88 -3.01
CA GLU A 36 2.13 10.01 -3.53
C GLU A 36 2.93 11.03 -2.71
N ILE A 37 4.12 10.64 -2.26
CA ILE A 37 4.98 11.53 -1.47
C ILE A 37 6.39 11.51 -2.05
N GLY A 38 6.72 12.53 -2.84
CA GLY A 38 8.03 12.69 -3.49
C GLY A 38 8.34 11.56 -4.47
N GLY A 39 7.39 11.23 -5.35
CA GLY A 39 7.56 10.22 -6.40
C GLY A 39 7.48 8.77 -5.93
N ILE A 40 7.06 8.54 -4.68
CA ILE A 40 6.84 7.19 -4.13
C ILE A 40 5.37 7.04 -3.78
N HIS A 41 4.77 5.96 -4.26
CA HIS A 41 3.38 5.61 -3.99
C HIS A 41 3.23 4.91 -2.63
N TYR A 42 2.41 5.46 -1.75
CA TYR A 42 2.05 4.91 -0.45
C TYR A 42 0.62 4.41 -0.52
N CYS A 43 0.46 3.10 -0.58
CA CYS A 43 -0.85 2.46 -0.61
C CYS A 43 -1.16 1.81 0.73
N THR A 44 -2.25 2.25 1.35
CA THR A 44 -2.81 1.67 2.57
C THR A 44 -3.83 0.62 2.19
N LEU A 45 -3.49 -0.65 2.40
CA LEU A 45 -4.38 -1.79 2.19
C LEU A 45 -5.39 -1.87 3.33
N VAL A 46 -6.62 -2.25 3.01
CA VAL A 46 -7.64 -2.50 4.04
C VAL A 46 -7.23 -3.66 4.95
N ALA A 47 -7.82 -3.71 6.15
CA ALA A 47 -7.64 -4.88 6.99
C ALA A 47 -8.20 -6.12 6.31
N MET A 48 -7.44 -7.22 6.39
CA MET A 48 -7.82 -8.50 5.78
C MET A 48 -9.16 -9.04 6.27
N VAL A 49 -9.57 -8.70 7.50
CA VAL A 49 -10.83 -9.14 8.10
C VAL A 49 -11.45 -7.97 8.88
N GLU A 50 -12.59 -7.47 8.41
CA GLU A 50 -13.39 -6.43 9.07
C GLU A 50 -14.84 -6.88 9.31
N GLY A 51 -15.01 -7.83 10.22
CA GLY A 51 -16.29 -8.47 10.51
C GLY A 51 -16.34 -9.91 10.04
N SER A 52 -17.49 -10.55 10.19
CA SER A 52 -17.71 -11.96 9.85
C SER A 52 -18.03 -12.13 8.36
N GLY A 53 -17.61 -13.23 7.75
CA GLY A 53 -17.96 -13.56 6.37
C GLY A 53 -16.96 -13.06 5.33
N ALA A 54 -16.89 -13.73 4.18
CA ALA A 54 -15.88 -13.48 3.16
C ALA A 54 -16.06 -12.13 2.45
N GLU A 55 -17.26 -11.56 2.49
CA GLU A 55 -17.60 -10.22 2.02
C GLU A 55 -16.93 -9.11 2.85
N ASN A 56 -16.53 -9.44 4.08
CA ASN A 56 -15.90 -8.51 5.01
C ASN A 56 -14.37 -8.57 4.97
N ASN A 57 -13.81 -9.37 4.08
CA ASN A 57 -12.38 -9.40 3.83
C ASN A 57 -11.96 -8.31 2.84
N GLY A 58 -10.67 -8.03 2.81
CA GLY A 58 -10.04 -7.26 1.74
C GLY A 58 -8.69 -7.85 1.40
N TYR A 59 -8.48 -8.11 0.11
CA TYR A 59 -7.24 -8.68 -0.41
C TYR A 59 -7.03 -8.21 -1.84
N SER A 60 -5.79 -8.29 -2.32
CA SER A 60 -5.43 -7.85 -3.67
C SER A 60 -4.36 -8.73 -4.29
N VAL A 61 -4.27 -8.65 -5.61
CA VAL A 61 -3.11 -9.10 -6.38
C VAL A 61 -2.40 -7.86 -6.92
N MET A 62 -1.08 -7.82 -6.77
CA MET A 62 -0.24 -6.76 -7.34
C MET A 62 0.55 -7.32 -8.52
N ASN A 63 0.46 -6.63 -9.66
CA ASN A 63 1.32 -6.85 -10.81
C ASN A 63 2.24 -5.66 -10.99
N ILE A 64 3.49 -5.93 -11.36
CA ILE A 64 4.50 -4.92 -11.66
C ILE A 64 4.99 -5.17 -13.08
N GLU A 65 4.80 -4.19 -13.96
CA GLU A 65 5.26 -4.27 -15.34
C GLU A 65 6.74 -3.90 -15.48
N ALA A 66 7.33 -4.23 -16.63
CA ALA A 66 8.75 -3.95 -16.90
C ALA A 66 9.09 -2.44 -16.90
N ASN A 67 8.13 -1.58 -17.22
CA ASN A 67 8.23 -0.12 -17.14
C ASN A 67 8.01 0.43 -15.71
N SER A 68 7.83 -0.46 -14.71
CA SER A 68 7.50 -0.14 -13.32
C SER A 68 6.09 0.40 -13.07
N THR A 69 5.17 0.33 -14.04
CA THR A 69 3.74 0.53 -13.78
C THR A 69 3.25 -0.55 -12.82
N ILE A 70 2.43 -0.13 -11.84
CA ILE A 70 1.88 -1.02 -10.83
C ILE A 70 0.37 -1.11 -11.01
N HIS A 71 -0.12 -2.34 -10.96
CA HIS A 71 -1.54 -2.65 -10.94
C HIS A 71 -1.88 -3.37 -9.65
N ILE A 72 -2.70 -2.77 -8.80
CA ILE A 72 -3.34 -3.43 -7.67
C ILE A 72 -4.75 -3.79 -8.11
N THR A 73 -5.01 -5.08 -8.26
CA THR A 73 -6.37 -5.60 -8.43
C THR A 73 -6.94 -5.91 -7.06
N GLY A 74 -7.87 -5.10 -6.59
CA GLY A 74 -8.55 -5.27 -5.32
C GLY A 74 -9.74 -6.21 -5.41
N PHE A 75 -9.96 -6.98 -4.36
CA PHE A 75 -11.13 -7.85 -4.21
C PHE A 75 -11.87 -7.52 -2.90
N ARG A 76 -13.19 -7.71 -2.93
CA ARG A 76 -14.08 -7.42 -1.80
C ARG A 76 -13.97 -5.94 -1.39
N LYS A 77 -13.50 -5.64 -0.18
CA LYS A 77 -13.39 -4.26 0.31
C LYS A 77 -12.13 -3.53 -0.17
N GLN A 78 -11.18 -4.22 -0.79
CA GLN A 78 -9.96 -3.59 -1.30
C GLN A 78 -10.24 -2.91 -2.65
N THR A 79 -9.83 -1.64 -2.78
CA THR A 79 -9.95 -0.89 -4.03
C THR A 79 -8.84 -1.29 -4.99
N SER A 80 -9.15 -1.33 -6.28
CA SER A 80 -8.16 -1.47 -7.35
C SER A 80 -7.51 -0.13 -7.65
N TYR A 81 -6.22 -0.17 -7.98
CA TYR A 81 -5.46 1.00 -8.37
C TYR A 81 -4.52 0.68 -9.51
N ASP A 82 -4.43 1.61 -10.44
CA ASP A 82 -3.46 1.60 -11.52
C ASP A 82 -2.67 2.89 -11.43
N TRP A 83 -1.35 2.79 -11.35
CA TRP A 83 -0.51 3.98 -11.37
C TRP A 83 0.78 3.75 -12.15
N ASP A 84 1.05 4.71 -13.02
CA ASP A 84 2.32 4.84 -13.72
C ASP A 84 3.39 5.40 -12.78
N ARG A 85 4.65 5.29 -13.20
CA ARG A 85 5.79 5.82 -12.48
C ARG A 85 5.83 7.35 -12.52
#